data_AF-U1WSJ0-F1
#
_entry.id   AF-U1WSJ0-F1
#
_cell.length_a   1.000
_cell.length_b   1.000
_cell.length_c   1.000
_cell.angle_alpha   90.00
_cell.angle_beta   90.00
_cell.angle_gamma   90.00
#
_symmetry.space_group_name_H-M   'P 1'
#
loop_
_entity.id
_entity.type
_entity.pdbx_description
1 polymer ?
#
loop_
_entity_poly.entity_id
_entity_poly.type
_entity_poly.pdbx_seq_one_letter_code
_entity_poly.pdbx_strand_id
1 'polypeptide(L)'
;MRKRNVVLSLIITTSVISVGVFAVSSVLQNVEAEEQNIPDIVPANEPPYQVNIDENITPSQYEEEMRKSLVYEKVEKPKIPVSDIRLDKIQAAFSVIEQPFEKPLEKPRKNRPDKMTIDPFNGDAKYTNGIVINREGRAIKIPDDVSPSRGQIAPVVRVMTADLAAMMQQPYTTQLAYDVMKKITELQKYMDALDLTEVTGILVEVNTYITDNKASFTKASKVIQEVNKLVNFDKMEEDS
;
A
#
# COMPACT_ATOMS: atom_id res chain seq x y z
N MET A 1 10.32 -21.18 -53.62
CA MET A 1 11.12 -22.37 -53.27
C MET A 1 12.00 -22.06 -52.05
N ARG A 2 12.03 -22.98 -51.10
CA ARG A 2 12.69 -22.93 -49.78
C ARG A 2 14.22 -22.75 -49.84
N LYS A 3 14.78 -22.19 -48.76
CA LYS A 3 15.94 -22.66 -47.93
C LYS A 3 15.98 -21.73 -46.68
N ARG A 4 15.66 -22.14 -45.43
CA ARG A 4 16.45 -22.92 -44.41
C ARG A 4 17.92 -22.44 -44.36
N ASN A 5 18.59 -22.13 -43.25
CA ASN A 5 18.48 -22.43 -41.80
C ASN A 5 19.28 -21.33 -41.04
N VAL A 6 18.88 -20.91 -39.83
CA VAL A 6 19.50 -21.20 -38.50
C VAL A 6 21.03 -21.03 -38.42
N VAL A 7 21.53 -20.19 -37.49
CA VAL A 7 22.42 -20.56 -36.36
C VAL A 7 22.96 -19.30 -35.63
N LEU A 8 22.72 -19.29 -34.31
CA LEU A 8 23.47 -18.76 -33.16
C LEU A 8 24.59 -17.70 -33.39
N SER A 9 24.63 -16.67 -32.52
CA SER A 9 25.50 -16.69 -31.31
C SER A 9 25.52 -15.35 -30.58
N LEU A 10 25.44 -15.48 -29.25
CA LEU A 10 25.71 -14.52 -28.19
C LEU A 10 27.15 -13.97 -28.26
N ILE A 11 27.41 -12.76 -27.74
CA ILE A 11 28.47 -12.47 -26.73
C ILE A 11 28.43 -10.98 -26.30
N ILE A 12 28.60 -10.82 -25.00
CA ILE A 12 28.63 -9.67 -24.11
C ILE A 12 29.96 -8.90 -24.21
N THR A 13 29.94 -7.56 -24.01
CA THR A 13 31.04 -6.78 -23.39
C THR A 13 30.56 -5.32 -23.13
N THR A 14 30.14 -4.97 -21.91
CA THR A 14 30.87 -4.18 -20.87
C THR A 14 31.26 -2.73 -21.20
N SER A 15 30.57 -1.80 -20.53
CA SER A 15 31.07 -0.67 -19.72
C SER A 15 31.94 0.42 -20.37
N VAL A 16 31.43 1.68 -20.37
CA VAL A 16 32.11 2.86 -19.78
C VAL A 16 31.04 3.85 -19.28
N ILE A 17 31.12 4.17 -17.99
CA ILE A 17 30.47 5.31 -17.35
C ILE A 17 31.27 6.56 -17.74
N SER A 18 30.60 7.59 -18.25
CA SER A 18 31.12 8.97 -18.18
C SER A 18 29.99 9.96 -17.94
N VAL A 19 29.98 10.41 -16.70
CA VAL A 19 29.35 11.59 -16.10
C VAL A 19 29.25 12.78 -17.06
N GLY A 20 28.10 13.44 -17.08
CA GLY A 20 28.02 14.86 -17.42
C GLY A 20 26.83 15.29 -18.28
N VAL A 21 25.96 16.10 -17.68
CA VAL A 21 25.00 17.02 -18.31
C VAL A 21 23.63 16.43 -18.68
N PHE A 22 22.85 16.09 -17.66
CA PHE A 22 21.40 16.32 -17.68
C PHE A 22 21.09 17.46 -16.69
N ALA A 23 21.36 18.68 -17.13
CA ALA A 23 20.68 19.86 -16.62
C ALA A 23 19.72 20.31 -17.73
N VAL A 24 18.53 20.74 -17.33
CA VAL A 24 17.41 21.19 -18.18
C VAL A 24 16.53 20.06 -18.72
N SER A 25 15.55 19.62 -17.92
CA SER A 25 14.11 19.64 -18.27
C SER A 25 13.28 18.74 -17.37
N SER A 26 12.89 19.25 -16.20
CA SER A 26 11.60 18.92 -15.57
C SER A 26 11.37 19.86 -14.40
N VAL A 27 11.09 21.12 -14.73
CA VAL A 27 10.22 21.96 -13.90
C VAL A 27 8.82 21.36 -14.00
N LEU A 28 8.62 20.27 -13.28
CA LEU A 28 7.32 19.86 -12.77
C LEU A 28 7.50 19.97 -11.27
N GLN A 29 6.78 20.92 -10.68
CA GLN A 29 6.69 21.09 -9.25
C GLN A 29 6.18 19.78 -8.64
N ASN A 30 7.11 18.91 -8.27
CA ASN A 30 6.94 18.07 -7.10
C ASN A 30 6.77 19.08 -5.95
N VAL A 31 5.52 19.36 -5.61
CA VAL A 31 5.19 19.69 -4.23
C VAL A 31 5.38 18.38 -3.47
N GLU A 32 6.64 18.00 -3.26
CA GLU A 32 7.04 17.26 -2.08
C GLU A 32 6.52 18.14 -0.94
N ALA A 33 5.43 17.70 -0.32
CA ALA A 33 5.09 18.19 0.99
C ALA A 33 6.36 18.02 1.81
N GLU A 34 6.96 19.14 2.22
CA GLU A 34 8.03 19.13 3.21
C GLU A 34 7.61 18.15 4.30
N GLU A 35 8.42 17.11 4.52
CA GLU A 35 8.38 16.32 5.73
C GLU A 35 8.69 17.29 6.87
N GLN A 36 7.66 18.00 7.32
CA GLN A 36 7.67 18.67 8.61
C GLN A 36 8.02 17.58 9.62
N ASN A 37 9.00 17.85 10.49
CA ASN A 37 9.25 17.05 11.69
C ASN A 37 7.94 16.97 12.49
N ILE A 38 7.13 15.94 12.22
CA ILE A 38 5.98 15.60 13.04
C ILE A 38 6.58 14.91 14.26
N PRO A 39 6.49 15.49 15.47
CA PRO A 39 6.94 14.80 16.67
C PRO A 39 6.15 13.50 16.80
N ASP A 40 6.82 12.40 17.16
CA ASP A 40 6.19 11.08 17.37
C ASP A 40 4.91 11.24 18.22
N ILE A 41 3.74 10.97 17.62
CA ILE A 41 2.45 11.11 18.31
C ILE A 41 2.06 9.76 18.90
N VAL A 42 2.23 9.68 20.23
CA VAL A 42 1.47 8.95 21.27
C VAL A 42 1.15 7.45 21.03
N PRO A 43 1.44 6.56 22.01
CA PRO A 43 1.21 5.12 21.90
C PRO A 43 -0.23 4.74 21.51
N ALA A 44 -0.38 3.62 20.78
CA ALA A 44 -1.65 3.03 20.33
C ALA A 44 -2.70 2.77 21.44
N ASN A 45 -2.33 2.84 22.72
CA ASN A 45 -3.19 2.55 23.88
C ASN A 45 -3.84 3.77 24.55
N GLU A 46 -3.62 5.00 24.07
CA GLU A 46 -4.32 6.17 24.62
C GLU A 46 -5.71 6.36 24.01
N PRO A 47 -6.72 6.77 24.80
CA PRO A 47 -8.05 7.08 24.26
C PRO A 47 -7.94 8.13 23.14
N PRO A 48 -8.76 8.04 22.08
CA PRO A 48 -8.62 8.93 20.92
C PRO A 48 -8.75 10.39 21.37
N TYR A 49 -7.81 11.23 20.92
CA TYR A 49 -7.92 12.67 21.14
C TYR A 49 -9.23 13.17 20.53
N GLN A 50 -10.06 13.83 21.34
CA GLN A 50 -11.33 14.35 20.88
C GLN A 50 -11.08 15.64 20.09
N VAL A 51 -11.32 15.56 18.79
CA VAL A 51 -11.22 16.68 17.86
C VAL A 51 -12.20 17.78 18.27
N ASN A 52 -11.69 18.95 18.68
CA ASN A 52 -12.52 20.11 19.05
C ASN A 52 -12.54 21.13 17.91
N ILE A 53 -13.50 20.98 17.01
CA ILE A 53 -13.66 21.81 15.81
C ILE A 53 -15.00 22.54 15.88
N ASP A 54 -14.96 23.87 15.92
CA ASP A 54 -16.15 24.70 15.75
C ASP A 54 -16.44 24.98 14.25
N GLU A 55 -17.58 25.62 13.95
CA GLU A 55 -17.97 25.93 12.57
C GLU A 55 -17.17 27.08 11.92
N ASN A 56 -16.43 27.86 12.70
CA ASN A 56 -15.74 29.08 12.25
C ASN A 56 -14.21 28.93 12.17
N ILE A 57 -13.70 27.74 12.45
CA ILE A 57 -12.27 27.43 12.44
C ILE A 57 -11.66 27.61 11.04
N THR A 58 -10.44 28.12 11.00
CA THR A 58 -9.70 28.23 9.73
C THR A 58 -9.22 26.84 9.25
N PRO A 59 -8.96 26.63 7.94
CA PRO A 59 -8.43 25.36 7.44
C PRO A 59 -7.12 24.92 8.10
N SER A 60 -6.24 25.86 8.47
CA SER A 60 -4.97 25.56 9.16
C SER A 60 -5.20 25.09 10.60
N GLN A 61 -6.11 25.73 11.32
CA GLN A 61 -6.48 25.30 12.67
C GLN A 61 -7.22 23.95 12.64
N TYR A 62 -8.05 23.72 11.62
CA TYR A 62 -8.66 22.41 11.38
C TYR A 62 -7.59 21.34 11.17
N GLU A 63 -6.59 21.59 10.33
CA GLU A 63 -5.48 20.67 10.08
C GLU A 63 -4.67 20.37 11.35
N GLU A 64 -4.27 21.41 12.09
CA GLU A 64 -3.52 21.25 13.34
C GLU A 64 -4.29 20.43 14.38
N GLU A 65 -5.59 20.67 14.52
CA GLU A 65 -6.42 19.97 15.48
C GLU A 65 -6.66 18.51 15.07
N MET A 66 -6.92 18.27 13.77
CA MET A 66 -7.10 16.92 13.24
C MET A 66 -5.84 16.08 13.39
N ARG A 67 -4.66 16.65 13.12
CA ARG A 67 -3.37 15.94 13.23
C ARG A 67 -3.10 15.42 14.64
N LYS A 68 -3.63 16.05 15.70
CA LYS A 68 -3.51 15.56 17.08
C LYS A 68 -4.27 14.25 17.34
N SER A 69 -5.31 13.96 16.56
CA SER A 69 -6.08 12.71 16.67
C SER A 69 -5.59 11.60 15.76
N LEU A 70 -4.85 11.93 14.70
CA LEU A 70 -4.41 10.96 13.72
C LEU A 70 -3.26 10.13 14.28
N VAL A 71 -3.32 8.82 14.04
CA VAL A 71 -2.24 7.91 14.39
C VAL A 71 -1.09 8.05 13.40
N TYR A 72 0.13 8.10 13.94
CA TYR A 72 1.38 7.91 13.21
C TYR A 72 2.34 7.14 14.11
N GLU A 73 2.66 5.90 13.75
CA GLU A 73 3.55 5.03 14.52
C GLU A 73 4.55 4.35 13.58
N LYS A 74 5.84 4.44 13.91
CA LYS A 74 6.89 3.69 13.22
C LYS A 74 7.15 2.38 13.96
N VAL A 75 6.87 1.27 13.29
CA VAL A 75 7.05 -0.08 13.81
C VAL A 75 8.48 -0.54 13.56
N GLU A 76 9.23 -0.77 14.63
CA GLU A 76 10.59 -1.31 14.58
C GLU A 76 10.59 -2.79 14.97
N LYS A 77 10.71 -3.68 13.97
CA LYS A 77 10.87 -5.14 14.17
C LYS A 77 12.07 -5.67 13.40
N PRO A 78 12.63 -6.83 13.79
CA PRO A 78 13.70 -7.48 13.04
C PRO A 78 13.35 -7.66 11.56
N LYS A 79 14.36 -7.55 10.69
CA LYS A 79 14.19 -7.76 9.25
C LYS A 79 13.77 -9.20 8.99
N ILE A 80 12.67 -9.40 8.29
CA ILE A 80 12.19 -10.73 7.90
C ILE A 80 13.03 -11.21 6.70
N PRO A 81 13.61 -12.42 6.74
CA PRO A 81 14.31 -12.97 5.58
C PRO A 81 13.31 -13.25 4.44
N VAL A 82 13.71 -12.91 3.22
CA VAL A 82 12.87 -13.04 2.02
C VAL A 82 13.37 -14.17 1.11
N SER A 83 12.45 -14.84 0.44
CA SER A 83 12.73 -15.90 -0.54
C SER A 83 13.15 -15.35 -1.91
N ASP A 84 12.75 -14.12 -2.22
CA ASP A 84 13.11 -13.37 -3.42
C ASP A 84 13.56 -11.95 -3.01
N ILE A 85 14.72 -11.52 -3.50
CA ILE A 85 15.32 -10.22 -3.16
C ILE A 85 14.42 -9.04 -3.53
N ARG A 86 13.56 -9.20 -4.54
CA ARG A 86 12.59 -8.17 -4.97
C ARG A 86 11.55 -7.82 -3.90
N LEU A 87 11.40 -8.64 -2.86
CA LEU A 87 10.49 -8.42 -1.75
C LEU A 87 11.11 -7.63 -0.58
N ASP A 88 12.41 -7.32 -0.62
CA ASP A 88 13.16 -6.80 0.52
C ASP A 88 12.71 -5.41 1.03
N LYS A 89 12.13 -4.58 0.14
CA LYS A 89 11.64 -3.24 0.46
C LYS A 89 10.27 -3.22 1.14
N ILE A 90 9.50 -4.31 1.07
CA ILE A 90 8.11 -4.32 1.55
C ILE A 90 8.05 -3.96 3.03
N GLN A 91 8.83 -4.62 3.88
CA GLN A 91 8.79 -4.36 5.32
C GLN A 91 9.10 -2.89 5.65
N ALA A 92 10.08 -2.29 4.96
CA ALA A 92 10.43 -0.89 5.16
C ALA A 92 9.29 0.05 4.71
N ALA A 93 8.69 -0.21 3.53
CA ALA A 93 7.58 0.58 3.00
C ALA A 93 6.32 0.52 3.90
N PHE A 94 6.12 -0.60 4.59
CA PHE A 94 5.01 -0.79 5.53
C PHE A 94 5.42 -0.64 6.99
N SER A 95 6.57 -0.03 7.27
CA SER A 95 7.03 0.18 8.65
C SER A 95 6.26 1.28 9.40
N VAL A 96 5.52 2.11 8.68
CA VAL A 96 4.69 3.17 9.26
C VAL A 96 3.23 2.73 9.29
N ILE A 97 2.61 2.89 10.45
CA ILE A 97 1.17 2.80 10.69
C ILE A 97 0.66 4.22 10.76
N GLU A 98 -0.11 4.66 9.77
CA GLU A 98 -0.63 6.02 9.73
C GLU A 98 -2.12 6.08 9.33
N GLN A 99 -2.81 7.07 9.90
CA GLN A 99 -4.06 7.59 9.37
C GLN A 99 -3.75 8.89 8.61
N PRO A 100 -3.74 8.90 7.26
CA PRO A 100 -3.37 10.08 6.50
C PRO A 100 -4.31 11.25 6.77
N PHE A 101 -3.78 12.48 6.79
CA PHE A 101 -4.64 13.66 6.80
C PHE A 101 -5.24 13.93 5.42
N GLU A 102 -6.51 14.32 5.37
CA GLU A 102 -7.21 14.76 4.17
C GLU A 102 -7.71 16.19 4.36
N LYS A 103 -7.25 17.09 3.47
CA LYS A 103 -7.73 18.48 3.45
C LYS A 103 -9.22 18.53 3.12
N PRO A 104 -9.99 19.43 3.76
CA PRO A 104 -11.37 19.68 3.39
C PRO A 104 -11.52 20.01 1.90
N LEU A 105 -12.60 19.53 1.28
CA LEU A 105 -12.95 19.86 -0.09
C LEU A 105 -13.39 21.32 -0.17
N GLU A 106 -12.81 22.05 -1.12
CA GLU A 106 -13.21 23.45 -1.39
C GLU A 106 -14.66 23.57 -1.89
N LYS A 107 -15.20 22.49 -2.48
CA LYS A 107 -16.55 22.46 -3.05
C LYS A 107 -17.27 21.16 -2.67
N PRO A 108 -18.50 21.26 -2.13
CA PRO A 108 -19.27 20.09 -1.78
C PRO A 108 -19.57 19.20 -2.98
N ARG A 109 -19.38 17.89 -2.81
CA ARG A 109 -19.77 16.89 -3.82
C ARG A 109 -21.09 16.26 -3.40
N LYS A 110 -22.00 16.10 -4.36
CA LYS A 110 -23.31 15.49 -4.09
C LYS A 110 -23.13 14.13 -3.41
N ASN A 111 -23.78 13.95 -2.27
CA ASN A 111 -23.78 12.72 -1.46
C ASN A 111 -22.40 12.30 -0.90
N ARG A 112 -21.44 13.22 -0.74
CA ARG A 112 -20.16 12.94 -0.06
C ARG A 112 -19.92 13.97 1.05
N PRO A 113 -19.26 13.59 2.15
CA PRO A 113 -18.86 14.56 3.16
C PRO A 113 -17.76 15.47 2.61
N ASP A 114 -17.76 16.72 3.07
CA ASP A 114 -16.82 17.74 2.59
C ASP A 114 -15.47 17.71 3.34
N LYS A 115 -15.41 17.03 4.47
CA LYS A 115 -14.22 16.91 5.32
C LYS A 115 -14.10 15.52 5.91
N MET A 116 -12.89 15.11 6.24
CA MET A 116 -12.66 13.90 7.01
C MET A 116 -13.16 14.05 8.45
N THR A 117 -13.43 12.94 9.13
CA THR A 117 -13.88 12.92 10.53
C THR A 117 -13.23 11.78 11.28
N ILE A 118 -13.03 11.95 12.59
CA ILE A 118 -12.58 10.88 13.50
C ILE A 118 -13.76 10.46 14.36
N ASP A 119 -14.02 9.16 14.45
CA ASP A 119 -14.98 8.63 15.41
C ASP A 119 -14.42 8.78 16.83
N PRO A 120 -15.12 9.48 17.75
CA PRO A 120 -14.61 9.79 19.07
C PRO A 120 -14.56 8.59 20.01
N PHE A 121 -15.18 7.46 19.67
CA PHE A 121 -15.21 6.27 20.53
C PHE A 121 -14.11 5.27 20.19
N ASN A 122 -13.84 5.06 18.91
CA ASN A 122 -12.87 4.06 18.46
C ASN A 122 -11.65 4.65 17.71
N GLY A 123 -11.69 5.94 17.37
CA GLY A 123 -10.61 6.63 16.65
C GLY A 123 -10.53 6.29 15.16
N ASP A 124 -11.58 5.74 14.57
CA ASP A 124 -11.62 5.46 13.14
C ASP A 124 -11.66 6.75 12.31
N ALA A 125 -10.75 6.87 11.35
CA ALA A 125 -10.71 7.97 10.40
C ALA A 125 -11.59 7.67 9.19
N LYS A 126 -12.62 8.50 9.00
CA LYS A 126 -13.54 8.43 7.86
C LYS A 126 -13.23 9.56 6.87
N TYR A 127 -12.94 9.18 5.64
CA TYR A 127 -12.49 10.07 4.56
C TYR A 127 -13.64 10.51 3.66
N THR A 128 -13.43 11.58 2.88
CA THR A 128 -14.46 12.15 2.00
C THR A 128 -14.86 11.20 0.87
N ASN A 129 -13.95 10.30 0.48
CA ASN A 129 -14.23 9.23 -0.48
C ASN A 129 -14.99 8.04 0.13
N GLY A 130 -15.26 8.04 1.44
CA GLY A 130 -16.02 7.00 2.14
C GLY A 130 -15.20 5.82 2.64
N ILE A 131 -13.88 5.82 2.40
CA ILE A 131 -12.96 4.87 3.04
C ILE A 131 -12.93 5.15 4.55
N VAL A 132 -12.81 4.09 5.35
CA VAL A 132 -12.61 4.18 6.80
C VAL A 132 -11.33 3.43 7.17
N ILE A 133 -10.41 4.09 7.86
CA ILE A 133 -9.13 3.53 8.32
C ILE A 133 -9.10 3.56 9.85
N ASN A 134 -8.90 2.39 10.45
CA ASN A 134 -8.81 2.27 11.90
C ASN A 134 -7.47 2.80 12.45
N ARG A 135 -7.34 2.85 13.77
CA ARG A 135 -6.10 3.29 14.44
C ARG A 135 -4.89 2.42 14.14
N GLU A 136 -5.10 1.19 13.70
CA GLU A 136 -4.03 0.27 13.32
C GLU A 136 -3.60 0.45 11.85
N GLY A 137 -3.99 1.57 11.22
CA GLY A 137 -3.64 1.90 9.84
C GLY A 137 -4.19 0.92 8.83
N ARG A 138 -5.36 0.31 9.08
CA ARG A 138 -6.01 -0.67 8.19
C ARG A 138 -7.36 -0.17 7.71
N ALA A 139 -7.62 -0.34 6.41
CA ALA A 139 -8.90 0.02 5.82
C ALA A 139 -10.01 -0.97 6.24
N ILE A 140 -10.92 -0.54 7.12
CA ILE A 140 -12.05 -1.36 7.59
C ILE A 140 -13.30 -1.21 6.72
N LYS A 141 -13.32 -0.21 5.83
CA LYS A 141 -14.36 -0.02 4.83
C LYS A 141 -13.75 0.57 3.55
N ILE A 142 -14.02 -0.08 2.42
CA ILE A 142 -13.62 0.37 1.08
C ILE A 142 -14.87 0.31 0.19
N PRO A 143 -15.42 1.43 -0.27
CA PRO A 143 -16.55 1.42 -1.21
C PRO A 143 -16.13 0.89 -2.59
N ASP A 144 -17.01 0.14 -3.27
CA ASP A 144 -16.70 -0.60 -4.51
C ASP A 144 -16.23 0.28 -5.70
N ASP A 145 -16.60 1.57 -5.72
CA ASP A 145 -16.31 2.50 -6.82
C ASP A 145 -15.31 3.61 -6.42
N VAL A 146 -14.46 3.36 -5.42
CA VAL A 146 -13.56 4.37 -4.86
C VAL A 146 -12.11 3.94 -5.02
N SER A 147 -11.34 4.80 -5.70
CA SER A 147 -9.88 4.68 -5.69
C SER A 147 -9.31 5.41 -4.46
N PRO A 148 -8.43 4.77 -3.67
CA PRO A 148 -7.75 5.41 -2.56
C PRO A 148 -6.85 6.55 -3.04
N SER A 149 -6.73 7.62 -2.26
CA SER A 149 -5.67 8.62 -2.45
C SER A 149 -4.32 8.02 -2.06
N ARG A 150 -3.20 8.63 -2.47
CA ARG A 150 -1.85 8.06 -2.28
C ARG A 150 -1.58 7.63 -0.83
N GLY A 151 -1.90 8.47 0.16
CA GLY A 151 -1.70 8.13 1.58
C GLY A 151 -2.62 7.01 2.10
N GLN A 152 -3.74 6.74 1.43
CA GLN A 152 -4.67 5.67 1.81
C GLN A 152 -4.28 4.31 1.22
N ILE A 153 -3.31 4.26 0.29
CA ILE A 153 -2.93 3.04 -0.42
C ILE A 153 -2.34 2.01 0.54
N ALA A 154 -1.39 2.39 1.41
CA ALA A 154 -0.78 1.45 2.34
C ALA A 154 -1.82 0.78 3.28
N PRO A 155 -2.75 1.52 3.91
CA PRO A 155 -3.85 0.93 4.68
C PRO A 155 -4.74 -0.04 3.92
N VAL A 156 -5.01 0.24 2.63
CA VAL A 156 -5.77 -0.66 1.75
C VAL A 156 -4.97 -1.92 1.43
N VAL A 157 -3.68 -1.78 1.12
CA VAL A 157 -2.79 -2.91 0.80
C VAL A 157 -2.65 -3.87 2.00
N ARG A 158 -2.58 -3.37 3.24
CA ARG A 158 -2.56 -4.22 4.45
C ARG A 158 -3.73 -5.19 4.49
N VAL A 159 -4.94 -4.71 4.22
CA VAL A 159 -6.15 -5.54 4.26
C VAL A 159 -6.27 -6.41 3.01
N MET A 160 -5.94 -5.87 1.84
CA MET A 160 -6.00 -6.61 0.59
C MET A 160 -5.05 -7.81 0.57
N THR A 161 -3.84 -7.66 1.11
CA THR A 161 -2.86 -8.75 1.20
C THR A 161 -3.28 -9.81 2.22
N ALA A 162 -3.89 -9.41 3.34
CA ALA A 162 -4.46 -10.34 4.32
C ALA A 162 -5.63 -11.14 3.74
N ASP A 163 -6.55 -10.47 3.05
CA ASP A 163 -7.67 -11.09 2.33
C ASP A 163 -7.18 -12.10 1.28
N LEU A 164 -6.22 -11.69 0.46
CA LEU A 164 -5.60 -12.55 -0.54
C LEU A 164 -4.93 -13.76 0.11
N ALA A 165 -4.18 -13.57 1.19
CA ALA A 165 -3.58 -14.66 1.94
C ALA A 165 -4.64 -15.63 2.49
N ALA A 166 -5.77 -15.14 3.02
CA ALA A 166 -6.87 -15.98 3.48
C ALA A 166 -7.54 -16.75 2.33
N MET A 167 -7.78 -16.11 1.19
CA MET A 167 -8.30 -16.77 -0.02
C MET A 167 -7.36 -17.89 -0.50
N MET A 168 -6.04 -17.65 -0.45
CA MET A 168 -5.02 -18.61 -0.89
C MET A 168 -4.82 -19.81 0.04
N GLN A 169 -5.47 -19.83 1.20
CA GLN A 169 -5.55 -21.00 2.10
C GLN A 169 -6.75 -21.91 1.78
N GLN A 170 -7.72 -21.43 0.98
CA GLN A 170 -8.89 -22.21 0.62
C GLN A 170 -8.54 -23.31 -0.41
N PRO A 171 -9.31 -24.42 -0.46
CA PRO A 171 -9.10 -25.45 -1.47
C PRO A 171 -9.19 -24.89 -2.89
N TYR A 172 -8.25 -25.29 -3.75
CA TYR A 172 -8.22 -24.85 -5.14
C TYR A 172 -9.53 -25.14 -5.87
N THR A 173 -10.09 -24.10 -6.47
CA THR A 173 -11.11 -24.18 -7.51
C THR A 173 -10.78 -23.18 -8.60
N THR A 174 -11.26 -23.41 -9.82
CA THR A 174 -11.07 -22.47 -10.94
C THR A 174 -11.66 -21.09 -10.62
N GLN A 175 -12.82 -21.04 -9.97
CA GLN A 175 -13.46 -19.79 -9.57
C GLN A 175 -12.60 -19.01 -8.57
N LEU A 176 -12.08 -19.69 -7.53
CA LEU A 176 -11.17 -19.09 -6.57
C LEU A 176 -9.92 -18.53 -7.26
N ALA A 177 -9.32 -19.26 -8.20
CA ALA A 177 -8.15 -18.80 -8.95
C ALA A 177 -8.44 -17.50 -9.73
N TYR A 178 -9.61 -17.40 -10.37
CA TYR A 178 -10.02 -16.17 -11.06
C TYR A 178 -10.26 -15.00 -10.10
N ASP A 179 -10.89 -15.24 -8.95
CA ASP A 179 -11.16 -14.19 -7.97
C ASP A 179 -9.87 -13.67 -7.32
N VAL A 180 -8.93 -14.57 -7.03
CA VAL A 180 -7.58 -14.20 -6.61
C VAL A 180 -6.87 -13.38 -7.69
N MET A 181 -6.90 -13.81 -8.95
CA MET A 181 -6.23 -13.11 -10.04
C MET A 181 -6.73 -11.67 -10.21
N LYS A 182 -8.04 -11.44 -10.04
CA LYS A 182 -8.63 -10.09 -10.03
C LYS A 182 -8.07 -9.25 -8.88
N LYS A 183 -8.07 -9.78 -7.65
CA LYS A 183 -7.54 -9.07 -6.48
C LYS A 183 -6.03 -8.81 -6.59
N ILE A 184 -5.25 -9.73 -7.14
CA ILE A 184 -3.81 -9.51 -7.40
C ILE A 184 -3.60 -8.41 -8.45
N THR A 185 -4.45 -8.34 -9.48
CA THR A 185 -4.37 -7.26 -10.49
C THR A 185 -4.63 -5.89 -9.87
N GLU A 186 -5.51 -5.81 -8.88
CA GLU A 186 -5.72 -4.57 -8.13
C GLU A 186 -4.52 -4.26 -7.23
N LEU A 187 -4.01 -5.27 -6.52
CA LEU A 187 -2.83 -5.15 -5.67
C LEU A 187 -1.60 -4.64 -6.43
N GLN A 188 -1.40 -5.10 -7.67
CA GLN A 188 -0.33 -4.64 -8.56
C GLN A 188 -0.34 -3.11 -8.75
N LYS A 189 -1.53 -2.52 -8.96
CA LYS A 189 -1.67 -1.07 -9.16
C LYS A 189 -1.24 -0.31 -7.90
N TYR A 190 -1.61 -0.83 -6.74
CA TYR A 190 -1.31 -0.21 -5.45
C TYR A 190 0.15 -0.38 -5.04
N MET A 191 0.76 -1.55 -5.30
CA MET A 191 2.20 -1.75 -5.08
C MET A 191 3.04 -0.83 -5.96
N ASP A 192 2.67 -0.66 -7.24
CA ASP A 192 3.36 0.26 -8.13
C ASP A 192 3.23 1.72 -7.67
N ALA A 193 2.05 2.13 -7.19
CA ALA A 193 1.83 3.48 -6.63
C ALA A 193 2.59 3.74 -5.31
N LEU A 194 3.09 2.69 -4.65
CA LEU A 194 3.97 2.75 -3.48
C LEU A 194 5.45 2.60 -3.85
N ASP A 195 5.80 2.72 -5.13
CA ASP A 195 7.16 2.59 -5.65
C ASP A 195 7.78 1.19 -5.40
N LEU A 196 6.92 0.15 -5.31
CA LEU A 196 7.29 -1.26 -5.17
C LEU A 196 7.19 -2.01 -6.50
N THR A 197 7.69 -1.42 -7.59
CA THR A 197 7.59 -1.96 -8.97
C THR A 197 8.14 -3.38 -9.12
N GLU A 198 9.20 -3.73 -8.39
CA GLU A 198 9.76 -5.10 -8.39
C GLU A 198 8.77 -6.14 -7.83
N VAL A 199 8.01 -5.75 -6.79
CA VAL A 199 6.94 -6.58 -6.22
C VAL A 199 5.80 -6.70 -7.22
N THR A 200 5.46 -5.63 -7.94
CA THR A 200 4.51 -5.66 -9.05
C THR A 200 4.90 -6.70 -10.10
N GLY A 201 6.20 -6.78 -10.46
CA GLY A 201 6.73 -7.81 -11.35
C GLY A 201 6.46 -9.24 -10.85
N ILE A 202 6.73 -9.51 -9.56
CA ILE A 202 6.40 -10.79 -8.93
C ILE A 202 4.90 -11.08 -9.01
N LEU A 203 4.06 -10.10 -8.72
CA LEU A 203 2.60 -10.29 -8.75
C LEU A 203 2.08 -10.55 -10.17
N VAL A 204 2.72 -10.00 -11.21
CA VAL A 204 2.42 -10.32 -12.62
C VAL A 204 2.80 -11.76 -12.95
N GLU A 205 3.98 -12.21 -12.50
CA GLU A 205 4.38 -13.62 -12.64
C GLU A 205 3.36 -14.53 -11.96
N VAL A 206 2.99 -14.24 -10.70
CA VAL A 206 1.97 -14.98 -9.95
C VAL A 206 0.66 -15.09 -10.71
N ASN A 207 0.15 -13.97 -11.25
CA ASN A 207 -1.08 -13.95 -12.04
C ASN A 207 -1.01 -14.80 -13.30
N THR A 208 0.16 -14.91 -13.93
CA THR A 208 0.31 -15.62 -15.19
C THR A 208 0.11 -17.13 -15.04
N TYR A 209 0.44 -17.71 -13.87
CA TYR A 209 0.40 -19.17 -13.69
C TYR A 209 -0.66 -19.67 -12.69
N ILE A 210 -1.37 -18.79 -12.00
CA ILE A 210 -2.28 -19.19 -10.90
C ILE A 210 -3.46 -20.07 -11.37
N THR A 211 -3.84 -19.97 -12.65
CA THR A 211 -4.92 -20.74 -13.28
C THR A 211 -4.46 -22.05 -13.92
N ASP A 212 -3.16 -22.30 -14.02
CA ASP A 212 -2.63 -23.42 -14.82
C ASP A 212 -2.93 -24.78 -14.20
N ASN A 213 -2.70 -24.91 -12.88
CA ASN A 213 -2.95 -26.12 -12.11
C ASN A 213 -2.81 -25.87 -10.59
N LYS A 214 -3.21 -26.87 -9.80
CA LYS A 214 -3.14 -26.85 -8.33
C LYS A 214 -1.73 -26.61 -7.76
N ALA A 215 -0.68 -27.13 -8.42
CA ALA A 215 0.69 -26.94 -7.97
C ALA A 215 1.15 -25.49 -8.17
N SER A 216 0.81 -24.89 -9.32
CA SER A 216 1.03 -23.47 -9.60
C SER A 216 0.28 -22.57 -8.61
N PHE A 217 -0.98 -22.90 -8.28
CA PHE A 217 -1.74 -22.21 -7.22
C PHE A 217 -1.06 -22.29 -5.84
N THR A 218 -0.51 -23.46 -5.50
CA THR A 218 0.20 -23.65 -4.23
C THR A 218 1.50 -22.84 -4.18
N LYS A 219 2.21 -22.71 -5.31
CA LYS A 219 3.39 -21.84 -5.42
C LYS A 219 3.00 -20.37 -5.27
N ALA A 220 1.94 -19.93 -5.94
CA ALA A 220 1.38 -18.59 -5.79
C ALA A 220 1.02 -18.30 -4.32
N SER A 221 0.40 -19.27 -3.65
CA SER A 221 -0.01 -19.15 -2.24
C SER A 221 1.19 -18.79 -1.36
N LYS A 222 2.32 -19.50 -1.48
CA LYS A 222 3.52 -19.21 -0.70
C LYS A 222 4.03 -17.78 -0.87
N VAL A 223 4.06 -17.28 -2.10
CA VAL A 223 4.49 -15.90 -2.39
C VAL A 223 3.53 -14.90 -1.77
N ILE A 224 2.21 -15.10 -1.92
CA ILE A 224 1.20 -14.20 -1.32
C ILE A 224 1.23 -14.24 0.20
N GLN A 225 1.47 -15.40 0.83
CA GLN A 225 1.66 -15.50 2.28
C GLN A 225 2.88 -14.71 2.73
N GLU A 226 3.99 -14.77 2.00
CA GLU A 226 5.20 -14.03 2.30
C GLU A 226 4.99 -12.51 2.14
N VAL A 227 4.35 -12.07 1.05
CA VAL A 227 3.96 -10.67 0.87
C VAL A 227 3.09 -10.20 2.04
N ASN A 228 2.07 -10.96 2.42
CA ASN A 228 1.23 -10.63 3.56
C ASN A 228 2.03 -10.54 4.87
N LYS A 229 2.96 -11.48 5.10
CA LYS A 229 3.84 -11.47 6.26
C LYS A 229 4.69 -10.19 6.33
N LEU A 230 5.23 -9.76 5.19
CA LEU A 230 6.06 -8.55 5.10
C LEU A 230 5.24 -7.27 5.24
N VAL A 231 4.02 -7.24 4.71
CA VAL A 231 3.11 -6.08 4.82
C VAL A 231 2.54 -5.95 6.23
N ASN A 232 2.08 -7.05 6.83
CA ASN A 232 1.41 -7.08 8.13
C ASN A 232 2.33 -7.55 9.26
N PHE A 233 3.63 -7.28 9.15
CA PHE A 233 4.63 -7.70 10.14
C PHE A 233 4.41 -7.09 11.53
N ASP A 234 3.73 -5.94 11.60
CA ASP A 234 3.31 -5.29 12.84
C ASP A 234 2.41 -6.19 13.71
N LYS A 235 1.65 -7.11 13.09
CA LYS A 235 0.78 -8.07 13.77
C LYS A 235 1.42 -9.42 14.09
N MET A 236 2.66 -9.64 13.69
CA MET A 236 3.38 -10.86 14.08
C MET A 236 3.76 -10.79 15.55
N GLU A 237 3.42 -11.82 16.32
CA GLU A 237 3.99 -12.00 17.65
C GLU A 237 5.52 -12.16 17.52
N GLU A 238 6.28 -11.59 18.46
CA GLU A 238 7.70 -11.91 18.56
C GLU A 238 7.79 -13.36 19.03
N ASP A 239 8.32 -14.25 18.17
CA ASP A 239 8.60 -15.64 18.55
C ASP A 239 9.44 -15.62 19.85
N SER A 240 8.78 -15.97 20.97
CA SER A 240 9.33 -15.98 22.33
C SER A 240 10.03 -17.30 22.64
#